data_AF-A0A9N8HB44-F1
#
_entry.id   AF-A0A9N8HB44-F1
#
_cell.length_a   1.000
_cell.length_b   1.000
_cell.length_c   1.000
_cell.angle_alpha   90.00
_cell.angle_beta   90.00
_cell.angle_gamma   90.00
#
_symmetry.space_group_name_H-M   'P 1'
#
loop_
_entity.id
_entity.type
_entity.pdbx_description
1 polymer ?
#
loop_
_entity_poly.entity_id
_entity_poly.type
_entity_poly.pdbx_seq_one_letter_code
_entity_poly.pdbx_strand_id
1 'polypeptide(L)'
;MISKIILCICLVYFIVIAFTVERGYCARPLTADDPRFLMAVTYEFSAANNRLFLERPEWLRQAICLSAYIFPFYYVAVLATAIMDAWHVKPLQYFLLIFVGFKIYAFGFYHFFQFTSHVPPENLLPYWAAEGPYIVAIGLVLKNVWDAMTGTADNKPKSN
;
A
#
# COMPACT_ATOMS: atom_id res chain seq x y z
N MET A 1 -2.98 -15.76 -14.15
CA MET A 1 -1.89 -16.31 -13.30
C MET A 1 -0.85 -15.24 -12.94
N ILE A 2 -0.20 -14.58 -13.91
CA ILE A 2 0.85 -13.57 -13.66
C ILE A 2 0.36 -12.42 -12.76
N SER A 3 -0.80 -11.84 -13.03
CA SER A 3 -1.36 -10.73 -12.21
C SER A 3 -1.57 -11.12 -10.74
N LYS A 4 -1.93 -12.37 -10.45
CA LYS A 4 -2.08 -12.88 -9.08
C LYS A 4 -0.73 -12.96 -8.38
N ILE A 5 0.31 -13.43 -9.08
CA ILE A 5 1.68 -13.50 -8.55
C ILE A 5 2.20 -12.10 -8.22
N ILE A 6 2.05 -11.14 -9.14
CA ILE A 6 2.45 -9.74 -8.94
C ILE A 6 1.74 -9.17 -7.71
N LEU A 7 0.42 -9.34 -7.62
CA LEU A 7 -0.36 -8.87 -6.47
C LEU A 7 0.16 -9.47 -5.16
N CYS A 8 0.37 -10.79 -5.10
CA CYS A 8 0.89 -11.44 -3.91
C CYS A 8 2.28 -10.91 -3.49
N ILE A 9 3.19 -10.70 -4.46
CA ILE A 9 4.52 -10.13 -4.19
C ILE A 9 4.38 -8.72 -3.61
N CYS A 10 3.55 -7.86 -4.20
CA CYS A 10 3.30 -6.51 -3.68
C CYS A 10 2.74 -6.57 -2.25
N LEU A 11 1.77 -7.44 -1.97
CA LEU A 11 1.16 -7.54 -0.64
C LEU A 11 2.15 -8.02 0.43
N VAL A 12 2.98 -9.02 0.11
CA VAL A 12 4.06 -9.47 1.01
C VAL A 12 5.04 -8.34 1.27
N TYR A 13 5.45 -7.63 0.23
CA TYR A 13 6.31 -6.45 0.35
C TYR A 13 5.69 -5.39 1.28
N PHE A 14 4.42 -5.02 1.10
CA PHE A 14 3.76 -4.02 1.96
C PHE A 14 3.65 -4.46 3.41
N ILE A 15 3.34 -5.74 3.65
CA ILE A 15 3.29 -6.30 5.00
C ILE A 15 4.68 -6.16 5.65
N VAL A 16 5.75 -6.56 4.96
CA VAL A 16 7.11 -6.44 5.48
C VAL A 16 7.44 -4.98 5.78
N ILE A 17 7.21 -4.05 4.84
CA ILE A 17 7.49 -2.62 5.03
C ILE A 17 6.70 -2.04 6.21
N ALA A 18 5.42 -2.38 6.33
CA ALA A 18 4.59 -1.88 7.41
C ALA A 18 5.05 -2.36 8.79
N PHE A 19 5.40 -3.64 8.93
CA PHE A 19 5.88 -4.19 10.21
C PHE A 19 7.32 -3.78 10.57
N THR A 20 8.12 -3.36 9.59
CA THR A 20 9.54 -3.02 9.78
C THR A 20 9.74 -1.51 9.72
N VAL A 21 9.79 -0.95 8.52
CA VAL A 21 10.08 0.45 8.24
C VAL A 21 9.03 1.38 8.85
N GLU A 22 7.74 1.16 8.57
CA GLU A 22 6.69 2.09 9.02
C GLU A 22 6.54 2.09 10.55
N ARG A 23 6.55 0.92 11.20
CA ARG A 23 6.57 0.84 12.67
C ARG A 23 7.85 1.44 13.26
N GLY A 24 8.99 1.20 12.62
CA GLY A 24 10.27 1.79 13.01
C GLY A 24 10.24 3.31 12.99
N TYR A 25 9.66 3.87 11.94
CA TYR A 25 9.42 5.30 11.71
C TYR A 25 8.47 5.93 12.73
N CYS A 26 7.44 5.19 13.15
CA CYS A 26 6.50 5.62 14.16
C CYS A 26 7.13 5.78 15.53
N ALA A 27 7.98 4.82 15.90
CA ALA A 27 8.59 4.78 17.22
C ALA A 27 9.63 5.90 17.41
N ARG A 28 10.45 6.17 16.39
CA ARG A 28 11.54 7.15 16.48
C ARG A 28 11.94 7.71 15.11
N PRO A 29 12.63 8.86 15.05
CA PRO A 29 13.28 9.34 13.82
C PRO A 29 14.23 8.30 13.23
N LEU A 30 14.41 8.28 11.91
CA LEU A 30 15.42 7.41 11.29
C LEU A 30 16.83 7.92 11.59
N THR A 31 17.73 6.98 11.82
CA THR A 31 19.16 7.24 11.94
C THR A 31 19.94 6.25 11.08
N ALA A 32 21.13 6.65 10.63
CA ALA A 32 21.98 5.84 9.75
C ALA A 32 22.49 4.56 10.42
N ASP A 33 22.60 4.57 11.75
CA ASP A 33 23.14 3.52 12.59
C ASP A 33 22.05 2.61 13.21
N ASP A 34 20.80 2.72 12.76
CA ASP A 34 19.70 1.93 13.29
C ASP A 34 19.87 0.43 12.95
N PRO A 35 20.06 -0.46 13.95
CA PRO A 35 20.37 -1.87 13.72
C PRO A 35 19.13 -2.69 13.33
N ARG A 36 17.93 -2.11 13.38
CA ARG A 36 16.70 -2.82 13.03
C ARG A 36 16.64 -3.07 11.52
N PHE A 37 16.05 -4.21 11.14
CA PHE A 37 15.94 -4.63 9.75
C PHE A 37 15.38 -3.52 8.85
N LEU A 38 16.06 -3.29 7.72
CA LEU A 38 15.76 -2.27 6.71
C LEU A 38 15.89 -0.79 7.12
N MET A 39 16.18 -0.46 8.38
CA MET A 39 16.18 0.96 8.82
C MET A 39 17.36 1.76 8.25
N ALA A 40 18.58 1.21 8.31
CA ALA A 40 19.77 1.88 7.76
C ALA A 40 19.63 2.15 6.25
N VAL A 41 19.23 1.14 5.47
CA VAL A 41 18.97 1.31 4.02
C VAL A 41 17.83 2.28 3.73
N THR A 42 16.78 2.31 4.58
CA THR A 42 15.71 3.31 4.44
C THR A 42 16.26 4.72 4.69
N TYR A 43 17.11 4.91 5.71
CA TYR A 43 17.75 6.18 5.96
C TYR A 43 18.59 6.64 4.76
N GLU A 44 19.44 5.77 4.22
CA GLU A 44 20.27 6.06 3.05
C GLU A 44 19.42 6.43 1.83
N PHE A 45 18.37 5.65 1.56
CA PHE A 45 17.44 5.93 0.46
C PHE A 45 16.74 7.28 0.65
N SER A 46 16.23 7.56 1.86
CA SER A 46 15.54 8.81 2.17
C SER A 46 16.49 10.01 2.11
N ALA A 47 17.73 9.87 2.56
CA ALA A 47 18.74 10.92 2.48
C ALA A 47 19.04 11.30 1.02
N ALA A 48 19.08 10.31 0.13
CA ALA A 48 19.37 10.52 -1.28
C ALA A 48 18.15 10.91 -2.13
N ASN A 49 16.93 10.49 -1.76
CA ASN A 49 15.78 10.57 -2.67
C ASN A 49 14.48 11.11 -2.05
N ASN A 50 14.36 11.14 -0.71
CA ASN A 50 13.12 11.52 -0.03
C ASN A 50 13.39 12.22 1.31
N ARG A 51 13.91 13.45 1.23
CA ARG A 51 14.33 14.23 2.40
C ARG A 51 13.16 14.57 3.34
N LEU A 52 11.95 14.75 2.80
CA LEU A 52 10.74 14.97 3.61
C LEU A 52 10.48 13.83 4.60
N PHE A 53 10.83 12.60 4.23
CA PHE A 53 10.74 11.44 5.12
C PHE A 53 11.70 11.56 6.30
N LEU A 54 12.88 12.16 6.13
CA LEU A 54 13.81 12.41 7.24
C LEU A 54 13.37 13.59 8.12
N GLU A 55 12.78 14.63 7.53
CA GLU A 55 12.24 15.76 8.29
C GLU A 55 11.06 15.37 9.18
N ARG A 56 10.34 14.31 8.79
CA ARG A 56 9.28 13.68 9.59
C ARG A 56 8.24 14.69 10.09
N PRO A 57 7.58 15.45 9.19
CA PRO A 57 6.49 16.31 9.62
C PRO A 57 5.37 15.49 10.24
N GLU A 58 4.66 16.09 11.21
CA GLU A 58 3.72 15.37 12.07
C GLU A 58 2.60 14.68 11.29
N TRP A 59 2.09 15.31 10.22
CA TRP A 59 1.07 14.71 9.36
C TRP A 59 1.57 13.42 8.67
N LEU A 60 2.83 13.41 8.22
CA LEU A 60 3.44 12.26 7.55
C LEU A 60 3.67 11.14 8.55
N ARG A 61 4.16 11.48 9.75
CA ARG A 61 4.28 10.55 10.86
C ARG A 61 2.94 9.89 11.20
N GLN A 62 1.88 10.67 11.38
CA GLN A 62 0.56 10.14 11.70
C GLN A 62 0.02 9.24 10.58
N ALA A 63 0.15 9.66 9.32
CA ALA A 63 -0.29 8.87 8.17
C ALA A 63 0.45 7.53 8.08
N ILE A 64 1.77 7.53 8.26
CA ILE A 64 2.58 6.30 8.27
C ILE A 64 2.22 5.42 9.45
N CYS A 65 1.94 5.97 10.63
CA CYS A 65 1.51 5.15 11.77
C CYS A 65 0.14 4.54 11.58
N LEU A 66 -0.80 5.28 11.01
CA LEU A 66 -2.08 4.71 10.62
C LEU A 66 -1.88 3.58 9.61
N SER A 67 -1.00 3.78 8.61
CA SER A 67 -0.58 2.74 7.66
C SER A 67 -0.04 1.50 8.38
N ALA A 68 0.96 1.68 9.25
CA ALA A 68 1.72 0.64 9.93
C ALA A 68 0.88 -0.29 10.84
N TYR A 69 -0.21 0.24 11.39
CA TYR A 69 -1.04 -0.49 12.35
C TYR A 69 -2.37 -0.98 11.76
N ILE A 70 -2.93 -0.31 10.75
CA ILE A 70 -4.24 -0.68 10.20
C ILE A 70 -4.09 -1.48 8.90
N PHE A 71 -3.29 -0.98 7.96
CA PHE A 71 -3.26 -1.53 6.61
C PHE A 71 -2.63 -2.92 6.48
N PRO A 72 -1.72 -3.41 7.35
CA PRO A 72 -1.27 -4.80 7.30
C PRO A 72 -2.40 -5.82 7.36
N PHE A 73 -3.42 -5.57 8.19
CA PHE A 73 -4.57 -6.48 8.30
C PHE A 73 -5.37 -6.51 6.99
N TYR A 74 -5.52 -5.35 6.36
CA TYR A 74 -6.11 -5.25 5.03
C TYR A 74 -5.26 -5.99 3.98
N TYR A 75 -3.94 -5.82 3.97
CA TYR A 75 -3.05 -6.52 3.04
C TYR A 75 -3.11 -8.04 3.20
N VAL A 76 -3.18 -8.53 4.44
CA VAL A 76 -3.40 -9.96 4.74
C VAL A 76 -4.76 -10.43 4.22
N ALA A 77 -5.82 -9.64 4.41
CA ALA A 77 -7.14 -9.99 3.89
C ALA A 77 -7.15 -10.08 2.35
N VAL A 78 -6.52 -9.12 1.65
CA VAL A 78 -6.37 -9.18 0.18
C VAL A 78 -5.55 -10.39 -0.23
N LEU A 79 -4.45 -10.67 0.48
CA LEU A 79 -3.57 -11.80 0.16
C LEU A 79 -4.31 -13.14 0.31
N ALA A 80 -5.04 -13.33 1.40
CA ALA A 80 -5.87 -14.50 1.63
C ALA A 80 -6.95 -14.63 0.54
N THR A 81 -7.62 -13.51 0.20
CA THR A 81 -8.62 -13.45 -0.88
C THR A 81 -8.01 -13.91 -2.21
N ALA A 82 -6.82 -13.39 -2.54
CA ALA A 82 -6.12 -13.72 -3.77
C ALA A 82 -5.71 -15.20 -3.82
N ILE A 83 -5.17 -15.75 -2.72
CA ILE A 83 -4.74 -17.15 -2.64
C ILE A 83 -5.95 -18.09 -2.79
N MET A 84 -7.01 -17.84 -2.03
CA MET A 84 -8.22 -18.67 -1.97
C MET A 84 -9.20 -18.44 -3.12
N ASP A 85 -8.94 -17.45 -3.98
CA ASP A 85 -9.84 -17.04 -5.07
C ASP A 85 -11.25 -16.63 -4.59
N ALA A 86 -11.31 -16.03 -3.41
CA ALA A 86 -12.55 -15.69 -2.71
C ALA A 86 -13.19 -14.35 -3.16
N TRP A 87 -12.84 -13.86 -4.36
CA TRP A 87 -13.28 -12.54 -4.86
C TRP A 87 -14.79 -12.41 -5.03
N HIS A 88 -15.52 -13.53 -5.14
CA HIS A 88 -16.97 -13.59 -5.32
C HIS A 88 -17.78 -13.41 -4.02
N VAL A 89 -17.12 -13.38 -2.85
CA VAL A 89 -17.77 -13.22 -1.55
C VAL A 89 -18.22 -11.78 -1.36
N LYS A 90 -19.53 -11.51 -1.45
CA LYS A 90 -20.08 -10.13 -1.45
C LYS A 90 -19.67 -9.27 -0.25
N PRO A 91 -19.76 -9.72 1.02
CA PRO A 91 -19.31 -8.89 2.15
C PRO A 91 -17.84 -8.51 2.06
N LEU A 92 -17.00 -9.42 1.54
CA LEU A 92 -15.58 -9.21 1.34
C LEU A 92 -15.33 -8.18 0.23
N GLN A 93 -16.09 -8.20 -0.87
CA GLN A 93 -15.99 -7.18 -1.93
C GLN A 93 -16.20 -5.77 -1.37
N TYR A 94 -17.26 -5.55 -0.58
CA TYR A 94 -17.52 -4.24 0.04
C TYR A 94 -16.42 -3.83 1.01
N PHE A 95 -15.97 -4.75 1.87
CA PHE A 95 -14.85 -4.51 2.78
C PHE A 95 -13.59 -4.09 2.01
N LEU A 96 -13.23 -4.83 0.96
CA LEU A 96 -12.07 -4.53 0.13
C LEU A 96 -12.18 -3.16 -0.55
N LEU A 97 -13.34 -2.84 -1.14
CA LEU A 97 -13.55 -1.55 -1.81
C LEU A 97 -13.45 -0.37 -0.85
N ILE A 98 -13.98 -0.48 0.36
CA ILE A 98 -13.86 0.57 1.39
C ILE A 98 -12.39 0.85 1.71
N PHE A 99 -11.60 -0.19 1.98
CA PHE A 99 -10.18 -0.03 2.31
C PHE A 99 -9.33 0.40 1.12
N VAL A 100 -9.63 -0.07 -0.11
CA VAL A 100 -9.02 0.47 -1.32
C VAL A 100 -9.31 1.97 -1.45
N GLY A 101 -10.55 2.39 -1.24
CA GLY A 101 -10.95 3.79 -1.27
C GLY A 101 -10.17 4.63 -0.27
N PHE A 102 -10.05 4.17 0.98
CA PHE A 102 -9.20 4.82 1.98
C PHE A 102 -7.74 4.88 1.56
N LYS A 103 -7.18 3.82 0.97
CA LYS A 103 -5.78 3.82 0.49
C LYS A 103 -5.60 4.82 -0.66
N ILE A 104 -6.51 4.87 -1.63
CA ILE A 104 -6.47 5.84 -2.74
C ILE A 104 -6.50 7.27 -2.21
N TYR A 105 -7.39 7.56 -1.26
CA TYR A 105 -7.47 8.88 -0.63
C TYR A 105 -6.16 9.24 0.10
N ALA A 106 -5.66 8.34 0.95
CA ALA A 106 -4.42 8.55 1.68
C ALA A 106 -3.21 8.72 0.74
N PHE A 107 -3.17 7.94 -0.35
CA PHE A 107 -2.13 8.02 -1.37
C PHE A 107 -2.17 9.37 -2.09
N GLY A 108 -3.37 9.81 -2.53
CA GLY A 108 -3.56 11.12 -3.15
C GLY A 108 -3.19 12.28 -2.23
N PHE A 109 -3.58 12.21 -0.95
CA PHE A 109 -3.17 13.18 0.06
C PHE A 109 -1.64 13.21 0.23
N TYR A 110 -1.02 12.05 0.41
CA TYR A 110 0.45 11.94 0.53
C TYR A 110 1.16 12.56 -0.67
N HIS A 111 0.72 12.25 -1.88
CA HIS A 111 1.32 12.78 -3.10
C HIS A 111 1.15 14.29 -3.19
N PHE A 112 -0.06 14.80 -2.95
CA PHE A 112 -0.31 16.24 -2.97
C PHE A 112 0.61 16.97 -1.99
N PHE A 113 0.70 16.54 -0.74
CA PHE A 113 1.54 17.19 0.26
C PHE A 113 3.04 17.01 -0.02
N GLN A 114 3.47 15.86 -0.52
CA GLN A 114 4.86 15.65 -0.90
C GLN A 114 5.29 16.62 -2.01
N PHE A 115 4.50 16.73 -3.09
CA PHE A 115 4.83 17.57 -4.24
C PHE A 115 4.65 19.07 -4.00
N THR A 116 3.82 19.45 -3.02
CA THR A 116 3.63 20.85 -2.61
C THR A 116 4.45 21.26 -1.39
N SER A 117 5.24 20.34 -0.82
CA SER A 117 6.14 20.64 0.30
C SER A 117 7.30 21.54 -0.13
N HIS A 118 8.04 22.06 0.85
CA HIS A 118 9.28 22.80 0.62
C HIS A 118 10.45 21.92 0.17
N VAL A 119 10.30 20.58 0.23
CA VAL A 119 11.29 19.58 -0.22
C VAL A 119 10.60 18.50 -1.09
N PRO A 120 10.15 18.86 -2.31
CA PRO A 120 9.52 17.89 -3.21
C PRO A 120 10.53 16.81 -3.66
N PRO A 121 10.07 15.68 -4.25
CA PRO A 121 10.95 14.62 -4.71
C PRO A 121 11.97 15.13 -5.73
N GLU A 122 13.26 14.94 -5.45
CA GLU A 122 14.34 15.41 -6.31
C GLU A 122 14.42 14.61 -7.63
N ASN A 123 14.01 13.34 -7.59
CA ASN A 123 13.95 12.46 -8.75
C ASN A 123 12.67 11.60 -8.73
N LEU A 124 11.94 11.61 -9.84
CA LEU A 124 10.67 10.88 -9.98
C LEU A 124 10.86 9.36 -10.09
N LEU A 125 11.99 8.89 -10.59
CA LEU A 125 12.23 7.45 -10.74
C LEU A 125 12.29 6.71 -9.39
N PRO A 126 13.15 7.09 -8.42
CA PRO A 126 13.18 6.45 -7.10
C PRO A 126 11.87 6.66 -6.34
N TYR A 127 11.23 7.83 -6.51
CA TYR A 127 9.92 8.10 -5.94
C TYR A 127 8.87 7.07 -6.42
N TRP A 128 8.71 6.90 -7.73
CA TRP A 128 7.77 5.93 -8.29
C TRP A 128 8.23 4.48 -8.14
N ALA A 129 9.52 4.20 -7.94
CA ALA A 129 9.97 2.86 -7.60
C ALA A 129 9.47 2.42 -6.21
N ALA A 130 9.40 3.36 -5.26
CA ALA A 130 8.86 3.10 -3.92
C ALA A 130 7.32 3.10 -3.92
N GLU A 131 6.69 4.05 -4.62
CA GLU A 131 5.24 4.26 -4.57
C GLU A 131 4.45 3.45 -5.63
N GLY A 132 5.06 3.19 -6.77
CA GLY A 132 4.45 2.51 -7.91
C GLY A 132 3.87 1.12 -7.61
N PRO A 133 4.51 0.28 -6.77
CA PRO A 133 3.91 -0.98 -6.35
C PRO A 133 2.50 -0.82 -5.75
N TYR A 134 2.24 0.26 -4.99
CA TYR A 134 0.91 0.52 -4.42
C TYR A 134 -0.14 0.77 -5.50
N ILE A 135 0.20 1.54 -6.54
CA ILE A 135 -0.70 1.80 -7.68
C ILE A 135 -1.03 0.48 -8.39
N VAL A 136 -0.01 -0.33 -8.66
CA VAL A 136 -0.19 -1.63 -9.31
C VAL A 136 -1.12 -2.53 -8.48
N ALA A 137 -0.86 -2.64 -7.18
CA ALA A 137 -1.69 -3.45 -6.29
C ALA A 137 -3.14 -2.94 -6.21
N ILE A 138 -3.35 -1.62 -6.09
CA ILE A 138 -4.69 -1.01 -6.11
C ILE A 138 -5.43 -1.37 -7.40
N GLY A 139 -4.79 -1.17 -8.56
CA GLY A 139 -5.39 -1.49 -9.86
C GLY A 139 -5.75 -2.97 -9.98
N LEU A 140 -4.88 -3.86 -9.50
CA LEU A 140 -5.13 -5.30 -9.50
C LEU A 140 -6.28 -5.70 -8.56
N VAL A 141 -6.38 -5.13 -7.36
CA VAL A 141 -7.51 -5.40 -6.46
C VAL A 141 -8.82 -4.92 -7.08
N LEU A 142 -8.85 -3.69 -7.60
CA LEU A 142 -10.05 -3.14 -8.26
C LEU A 142 -10.49 -4.00 -9.45
N LYS A 143 -9.55 -4.41 -10.30
CA LYS A 143 -9.83 -5.31 -11.42
C LYS A 143 -10.45 -6.63 -10.95
N ASN A 144 -9.84 -7.30 -9.97
CA ASN A 144 -10.35 -8.60 -9.50
C ASN A 144 -11.74 -8.48 -8.86
N VAL A 145 -11.98 -7.42 -8.09
CA VAL A 145 -13.31 -7.16 -7.51
C VAL A 145 -14.33 -6.86 -8.61
N TRP A 146 -13.99 -6.02 -9.59
CA TRP A 146 -14.84 -5.69 -10.73
C TRP A 146 -15.21 -6.92 -11.55
N ASP A 147 -14.22 -7.74 -11.91
CA ASP A 147 -14.41 -8.98 -12.67
C ASP A 147 -15.32 -9.96 -11.88
N ALA A 148 -15.16 -10.05 -10.56
CA ALA A 148 -16.01 -10.89 -9.72
C ALA A 148 -17.46 -10.37 -9.60
N MET A 149 -17.65 -9.06 -9.54
CA MET A 149 -18.97 -8.42 -9.47
C MET A 149 -19.74 -8.50 -10.79
N THR A 150 -19.04 -8.37 -11.92
CA THR A 150 -19.65 -8.44 -13.27
C THR A 150 -19.80 -9.88 -13.75
N GLY A 151 -18.84 -10.76 -13.47
CA GLY A 151 -18.91 -12.19 -13.84
C GLY A 151 -19.95 -13.00 -13.07
N THR A 152 -20.43 -12.53 -11.91
CA THR A 152 -21.58 -13.15 -11.22
C THR A 152 -22.93 -12.78 -11.86
N ALA A 153 -23.00 -11.76 -12.71
CA ALA A 153 -24.23 -11.40 -13.41
C ALA A 153 -24.61 -12.41 -14.50
N ASP A 154 -23.61 -13.03 -15.14
CA ASP A 154 -23.81 -13.97 -16.26
C ASP A 154 -24.19 -15.41 -15.82
N ASN A 155 -24.02 -15.74 -14.53
CA ASN A 155 -24.31 -17.07 -13.97
C ASN A 155 -25.64 -17.16 -13.21
N LYS A 156 -26.53 -16.17 -13.32
CA LYS A 156 -27.89 -16.33 -12.78
C LYS A 156 -28.64 -17.37 -13.62
N PRO A 157 -29.22 -18.42 -13.01
CA PRO A 157 -30.10 -19.32 -13.75
C PRO A 157 -31.25 -18.48 -14.30
N LYS A 158 -31.46 -18.53 -15.62
CA LYS A 158 -32.68 -18.00 -16.23
C LYS A 158 -33.84 -18.71 -15.53
N SER A 159 -34.64 -17.97 -14.77
CA SER A 159 -35.91 -18.48 -14.26
C SER A 159 -36.77 -18.77 -15.48
N ASN A 160 -36.98 -20.06 -15.76
CA ASN A 160 -38.03 -20.51 -16.67
C ASN A 160 -39.39 -20.36 -15.98
#